data_AF-A0A1A8T6B2-F1
#
_entry.id   AF-A0A1A8T6B2-F1
#
_cell.length_a   1.000
_cell.length_b   1.000
_cell.length_c   1.000
_cell.angle_alpha   90.00
_cell.angle_beta   90.00
_cell.angle_gamma   90.00
#
_symmetry.space_group_name_H-M   'P 1'
#
loop_
_entity.id
_entity.type
_entity.pdbx_description
1 polymer ?
#
loop_
_entity_poly.entity_id
_entity_poly.type
_entity_poly.pdbx_seq_one_letter_code
_entity_poly.pdbx_strand_id
1 'polypeptide(L)'
;MKKLNNTYRLLRTLVVMFVLGASIPAKAELTCPDAGLLSGKLLTDVCWSCIFPIRVAGLPLGSGSVPSGASNKSFCLCEDNLGVPRPGIVTSMWEPARLIELVRTPGCSPSLGGIRLPLGDRRLQGGHGEGEYDTGDLAFYHYHYYAFPLLVMLDLFMDGNCNADGYMDFDLMYLSELDPTWLNDELAFFTQPEAAAVANPLAISACTADAASSTLGKPIDQLFWCAGSWGHLYPLSGHTLAFGSLAENTSHLAARAIAAQHRRGLARRTMGNSALCRPVIEPMLPKSQYKMSMFFPVPETESAHVIGESTMKWGEWRTIPGAGEDALYILWRWQDCCNSGG
;
A
#
# COMPACT_ATOMS: atom_id res chain seq x y z
N MET A 1 53.70 56.46 33.22
CA MET A 1 54.90 55.87 32.56
C MET A 1 54.51 54.52 31.97
N LYS A 2 54.81 54.32 30.67
CA LYS A 2 54.81 53.06 29.88
C LYS A 2 53.42 52.41 29.66
N LYS A 3 52.82 52.67 28.48
CA LYS A 3 52.97 51.92 27.20
C LYS A 3 52.18 50.60 27.25
N LEU A 4 51.06 50.49 26.53
CA LEU A 4 50.98 50.13 25.10
C LEU A 4 51.51 48.70 24.86
N ASN A 5 50.69 47.88 24.19
CA ASN A 5 50.88 46.50 23.71
C ASN A 5 50.41 45.38 24.64
N ASN A 6 49.20 44.86 24.40
CA ASN A 6 49.05 43.42 24.12
C ASN A 6 47.73 43.06 23.43
N THR A 7 47.48 43.66 22.27
CA THR A 7 46.35 43.40 21.36
C THR A 7 46.47 42.11 20.54
N TYR A 8 47.29 41.13 20.93
CA TYR A 8 47.48 39.89 20.16
C TYR A 8 47.86 38.72 21.06
N ARG A 9 46.92 38.08 21.78
CA ARG A 9 47.16 36.68 22.25
C ARG A 9 46.01 35.84 22.83
N LEU A 10 44.75 36.26 22.77
CA LEU A 10 43.65 35.39 23.23
C LEU A 10 42.57 35.13 22.16
N LEU A 11 42.99 35.17 20.90
CA LEU A 11 42.29 34.61 19.75
C LEU A 11 42.40 33.06 19.72
N ARG A 12 42.02 32.37 20.81
CA ARG A 12 42.14 30.90 20.91
C ARG A 12 41.04 30.20 21.72
N THR A 13 39.88 30.81 21.88
CA THR A 13 38.67 30.16 22.39
C THR A 13 37.54 30.38 21.40
N LEU A 14 37.75 29.90 20.18
CA LEU A 14 36.68 29.60 19.23
C LEU A 14 36.05 28.29 19.71
N VAL A 15 35.18 28.38 20.71
CA VAL A 15 34.30 27.27 21.10
C VAL A 15 33.29 27.14 19.97
N VAL A 16 33.64 26.25 19.03
CA VAL A 16 32.72 25.63 18.08
C VAL A 16 31.55 25.11 18.91
N MET A 17 30.42 25.81 18.85
CA MET A 17 29.15 25.27 19.31
C MET A 17 28.76 24.19 18.29
N PHE A 18 29.36 23.01 18.46
CA PHE A 18 28.94 21.80 17.78
C PHE A 18 27.55 21.50 18.34
N VAL A 19 26.53 21.78 17.54
CA VAL A 19 25.18 21.26 17.77
C VAL A 19 25.32 19.74 17.63
N LEU A 20 25.68 19.08 18.73
CA LEU A 20 25.32 17.69 18.94
C LEU A 20 23.79 17.68 19.05
N GLY A 21 23.14 17.60 17.88
CA GLY A 21 21.82 16.98 17.81
C GLY A 21 22.01 15.56 18.32
N ALA A 22 21.80 15.37 19.61
CA ALA A 22 21.62 14.06 20.18
C ALA A 22 20.33 13.51 19.57
N SER A 23 20.47 12.78 18.46
CA SER A 23 19.49 11.80 18.06
C SER A 23 19.38 10.84 19.24
N ILE A 24 18.30 11.00 20.02
CA ILE A 24 17.88 10.00 20.98
C ILE A 24 17.69 8.74 20.13
N PRO A 25 18.47 7.65 20.34
CA PRO A 25 18.11 6.39 19.73
C PRO A 25 16.75 6.04 20.33
N ALA A 26 15.69 6.10 19.52
CA ALA A 26 14.45 5.46 19.88
C ALA A 26 14.81 4.01 20.20
N LYS A 27 14.55 3.58 21.44
CA LYS A 27 14.58 2.14 21.73
C LYS A 27 13.60 1.53 20.74
N ALA A 28 14.10 0.73 19.81
CA ALA A 28 13.26 -0.15 19.02
C ALA A 28 12.50 -1.03 20.02
N GLU A 29 11.25 -0.67 20.29
CA GLU A 29 10.35 -1.54 21.01
C GLU A 29 10.15 -2.73 20.06
N LEU A 30 10.49 -3.96 20.47
CA LEU A 30 10.30 -5.14 19.62
C LEU A 30 8.85 -5.28 19.12
N THR A 31 7.91 -4.64 19.82
CA THR A 31 6.48 -4.60 19.54
C THR A 31 6.07 -3.56 18.50
N CYS A 32 6.96 -2.64 18.12
CA CYS A 32 6.73 -1.66 17.06
C CYS A 32 8.03 -1.33 16.31
N PRO A 33 8.44 -2.14 15.33
CA PRO A 33 9.69 -1.95 14.62
C PRO A 33 9.60 -0.76 13.64
N ASP A 34 10.73 -0.06 13.45
CA ASP A 34 10.89 0.93 12.39
C ASP A 34 11.17 0.24 11.05
N ALA A 35 10.32 0.48 10.04
CA ALA A 35 10.55 -0.03 8.69
C ALA A 35 11.69 0.70 7.97
N GLY A 36 12.04 1.91 8.43
CA GLY A 36 13.01 2.80 7.82
C GLY A 36 12.50 3.41 6.51
N LEU A 37 11.18 3.56 6.35
CA LEU A 37 10.55 4.04 5.11
C LEU A 37 11.16 5.36 4.63
N LEU A 38 11.22 6.37 5.51
CA LEU A 38 11.73 7.72 5.20
C LEU A 38 13.26 7.82 5.36
N SER A 39 13.98 6.74 5.10
CA SER A 39 15.45 6.69 5.11
C SER A 39 16.00 6.46 3.69
N GLY A 40 17.30 6.15 3.56
CA GLY A 40 17.88 5.72 2.29
C GLY A 40 17.17 4.52 1.65
N LYS A 41 16.44 3.73 2.45
CA LYS A 41 15.61 2.62 1.99
C LYS A 41 14.49 3.04 1.04
N LEU A 42 14.02 4.29 1.10
CA LEU A 42 13.06 4.81 0.13
C LEU A 42 13.55 4.67 -1.32
N LEU A 43 14.86 4.70 -1.52
CA LEU A 43 15.48 4.58 -2.84
C LEU A 43 16.00 3.17 -3.12
N THR A 44 16.49 2.44 -2.11
CA THR A 44 17.09 1.12 -2.30
C THR A 44 16.08 -0.02 -2.24
N ASP A 45 15.00 0.14 -1.49
CA ASP A 45 14.09 -0.94 -1.09
C ASP A 45 12.75 -0.87 -1.86
N VAL A 46 12.63 0.03 -2.83
CA VAL A 46 11.50 0.17 -3.75
C VAL A 46 11.83 -0.47 -5.10
N CYS A 47 10.90 -1.26 -5.66
CA CYS A 47 11.05 -1.82 -7.00
C CYS A 47 10.84 -0.76 -8.10
N TRP A 48 11.88 -0.02 -8.47
CA TRP A 48 11.80 0.99 -9.53
C TRP A 48 11.51 0.41 -10.91
N SER A 49 11.96 -0.81 -11.18
CA SER A 49 11.62 -1.53 -12.42
C SER A 49 10.14 -1.85 -12.51
N CYS A 50 9.42 -1.91 -11.38
CA CYS A 50 8.00 -2.20 -11.33
C CYS A 50 7.11 -1.04 -11.81
N ILE A 51 7.65 0.15 -12.09
CA ILE A 51 6.90 1.23 -12.75
C ILE A 51 6.53 0.81 -14.18
N PHE A 52 7.36 -0.01 -14.82
CA PHE A 52 7.19 -0.41 -16.20
C PHE A 52 6.11 -1.50 -16.37
N PRO A 53 5.42 -1.53 -17.53
CA PRO A 53 5.66 -0.67 -18.70
C PRO A 53 4.97 0.69 -18.57
N ILE A 54 5.66 1.76 -19.00
CA ILE A 54 5.06 3.09 -19.18
C ILE A 54 4.57 3.16 -20.61
N ARG A 55 3.26 3.33 -20.83
CA ARG A 55 2.65 3.40 -22.15
C ARG A 55 2.34 4.85 -22.48
N VAL A 56 2.82 5.35 -23.60
CA VAL A 56 2.51 6.70 -24.11
C VAL A 56 1.87 6.57 -25.48
N ALA A 57 0.65 7.10 -25.63
CA ALA A 57 -0.17 6.93 -26.83
C ALA A 57 -0.32 5.45 -27.26
N GLY A 58 -0.33 4.54 -26.29
CA GLY A 58 -0.42 3.08 -26.51
C GLY A 58 0.91 2.37 -26.76
N LEU A 59 2.01 3.10 -26.99
CA LEU A 59 3.36 2.52 -27.19
C LEU A 59 4.02 2.25 -25.83
N PRO A 60 4.39 0.99 -25.52
CA PRO A 60 5.05 0.65 -24.27
C PRO A 60 6.54 1.03 -24.30
N LEU A 61 6.99 1.66 -23.23
CA LEU A 61 8.39 1.86 -22.85
C LEU A 61 8.71 0.88 -21.72
N GLY A 62 9.80 0.14 -21.87
CA GLY A 62 10.16 -0.93 -20.93
C GLY A 62 9.33 -2.21 -21.12
N SER A 63 9.65 -3.21 -20.29
CA SER A 63 8.95 -4.49 -20.23
C SER A 63 8.13 -4.58 -18.94
N GLY A 64 7.09 -5.41 -18.96
CA GLY A 64 6.29 -5.70 -17.78
C GLY A 64 4.85 -6.08 -18.15
N SER A 65 4.06 -6.38 -17.14
CA SER A 65 2.65 -6.74 -17.31
C SER A 65 1.76 -5.50 -17.39
N VAL A 66 0.83 -5.53 -18.35
CA VAL A 66 -0.28 -4.58 -18.47
C VAL A 66 -1.53 -5.31 -17.98
N PRO A 67 -2.32 -4.71 -17.08
CA PRO A 67 -3.53 -5.35 -16.61
C PRO A 67 -4.59 -5.42 -17.71
N SER A 68 -5.43 -6.45 -17.65
CA SER A 68 -6.42 -6.76 -18.70
C SER A 68 -7.46 -5.66 -18.91
N GLY A 69 -7.76 -4.86 -17.88
CA GLY A 69 -8.70 -3.75 -17.96
C GLY A 69 -8.09 -2.42 -18.42
N ALA A 70 -6.78 -2.37 -18.73
CA ALA A 70 -6.11 -1.14 -19.14
C ALA A 70 -6.68 -0.57 -20.45
N SER A 71 -6.61 0.75 -20.59
CA SER A 71 -6.97 1.44 -21.82
C SER A 71 -6.06 1.02 -22.99
N ASN A 72 -6.65 0.95 -24.19
CA ASN A 72 -5.95 0.73 -25.45
C ASN A 72 -6.02 1.96 -26.38
N LYS A 73 -6.59 3.08 -25.91
CA LYS A 73 -6.65 4.31 -26.69
C LYS A 73 -5.29 5.00 -26.73
N SER A 74 -4.98 5.64 -27.86
CA SER A 74 -3.79 6.50 -27.99
C SER A 74 -4.10 7.96 -27.67
N PHE A 75 -5.31 8.40 -27.98
CA PHE A 75 -5.79 9.77 -27.81
C PHE A 75 -7.01 9.80 -26.90
N CYS A 76 -7.18 10.91 -26.19
CA CYS A 76 -8.27 11.15 -25.29
C CYS A 76 -8.76 12.59 -25.42
N LEU A 77 -9.99 12.82 -25.00
CA LEU A 77 -10.63 14.13 -24.98
C LEU A 77 -11.32 14.26 -23.63
N CYS A 78 -10.82 15.16 -22.79
CA CYS A 78 -11.35 15.38 -21.45
C CYS A 78 -11.86 16.81 -21.31
N GLU A 79 -13.02 16.98 -20.70
CA GLU A 79 -13.60 18.30 -20.47
C GLU A 79 -13.05 18.92 -19.18
N ASP A 80 -12.57 20.16 -19.26
CA ASP A 80 -12.23 20.95 -18.09
C ASP A 80 -13.49 21.40 -17.32
N ASN A 81 -13.30 22.10 -16.19
CA ASN A 81 -14.42 22.53 -15.34
C ASN A 81 -15.34 23.56 -16.03
N LEU A 82 -14.93 24.13 -17.16
CA LEU A 82 -15.72 25.05 -17.98
C LEU A 82 -16.38 24.35 -19.17
N GLY A 83 -16.27 23.01 -19.26
CA GLY A 83 -16.81 22.22 -20.36
C GLY A 83 -16.01 22.33 -21.65
N VAL A 84 -14.79 22.88 -21.62
CA VAL A 84 -13.95 23.00 -22.80
C VAL A 84 -13.23 21.67 -23.02
N PRO A 85 -13.38 21.02 -24.18
CA PRO A 85 -12.72 19.77 -24.46
C PRO A 85 -11.22 19.98 -24.69
N ARG A 86 -10.41 19.30 -23.88
CA ARG A 86 -8.94 19.28 -23.93
C ARG A 86 -8.49 17.98 -24.58
N PRO A 87 -7.95 18.03 -25.82
CA PRO A 87 -7.37 16.85 -26.42
C PRO A 87 -6.06 16.50 -25.71
N GLY A 88 -5.80 15.21 -25.55
CA GLY A 88 -4.59 14.71 -24.92
C GLY A 88 -4.15 13.36 -25.46
N ILE A 89 -2.98 12.93 -25.01
CA ILE A 89 -2.46 11.58 -25.26
C ILE A 89 -2.72 10.71 -24.03
N VAL A 90 -3.06 9.45 -24.27
CA VAL A 90 -3.24 8.50 -23.17
C VAL A 90 -1.87 8.05 -22.69
N THR A 91 -1.62 8.27 -21.40
CA THR A 91 -0.44 7.75 -20.71
C THR A 91 -0.90 6.75 -19.66
N SER A 92 -0.22 5.61 -19.59
CA SER A 92 -0.55 4.57 -18.61
C SER A 92 0.70 4.01 -17.96
N MET A 93 0.69 3.81 -16.64
CA MET A 93 1.82 3.20 -15.93
C MET A 93 1.40 2.61 -14.58
N TRP A 94 2.32 1.89 -13.96
CA TRP A 94 2.20 1.52 -12.54
C TRP A 94 2.76 2.65 -11.67
N GLU A 95 1.92 3.21 -10.81
CA GLU A 95 2.34 4.18 -9.80
C GLU A 95 2.37 3.54 -8.40
N PRO A 96 3.44 3.71 -7.62
CA PRO A 96 3.40 3.48 -6.18
C PRO A 96 2.50 4.56 -5.56
N ALA A 97 1.26 4.20 -5.27
CA ALA A 97 0.22 5.17 -4.92
C ALA A 97 -0.05 5.23 -3.41
N ARG A 98 0.17 4.12 -2.70
CA ARG A 98 -0.26 3.93 -1.32
C ARG A 98 0.69 3.04 -0.54
N LEU A 99 0.67 3.20 0.78
CA LEU A 99 1.25 2.23 1.71
C LEU A 99 0.16 1.61 2.57
N ILE A 100 0.37 0.34 2.89
CA ILE A 100 -0.45 -0.40 3.84
C ILE A 100 0.48 -1.06 4.82
N GLU A 101 0.47 -0.61 6.06
CA GLU A 101 1.11 -1.33 7.16
C GLU A 101 0.10 -2.21 7.88
N LEU A 102 0.51 -3.42 8.23
CA LEU A 102 -0.25 -4.41 8.98
C LEU A 102 0.50 -4.66 10.27
N VAL A 103 -0.13 -4.28 11.39
CA VAL A 103 0.52 -4.24 12.70
C VAL A 103 -0.34 -4.94 13.74
N ARG A 104 0.28 -5.67 14.65
CA ARG A 104 -0.44 -6.33 15.74
C ARG A 104 -0.65 -5.40 16.93
N THR A 105 0.30 -4.51 17.17
CA THR A 105 0.24 -3.57 18.27
C THR A 105 -0.61 -2.35 17.89
N PRO A 106 -1.68 -2.04 18.63
CA PRO A 106 -2.56 -0.92 18.30
C PRO A 106 -1.81 0.41 18.37
N GLY A 107 -1.98 1.21 17.32
CA GLY A 107 -1.32 2.50 17.12
C GLY A 107 0.15 2.39 16.69
N CYS A 108 0.71 1.20 16.51
CA CYS A 108 2.09 1.07 16.02
C CYS A 108 2.19 1.49 14.55
N SER A 109 3.17 2.32 14.21
CA SER A 109 3.42 2.69 12.81
C SER A 109 4.87 2.45 12.39
N PRO A 110 5.14 1.32 11.72
CA PRO A 110 6.43 1.08 11.07
C PRO A 110 6.79 2.12 10.01
N SER A 111 5.80 2.67 9.29
CA SER A 111 6.00 3.70 8.27
C SER A 111 6.47 5.03 8.86
N LEU A 112 6.04 5.36 10.09
CA LEU A 112 6.38 6.59 10.81
C LEU A 112 7.56 6.42 11.77
N GLY A 113 8.52 5.55 11.46
CA GLY A 113 9.72 5.41 12.30
C GLY A 113 9.54 4.48 13.50
N GLY A 114 8.54 3.60 13.50
CA GLY A 114 8.23 2.72 14.63
C GLY A 114 7.60 3.47 15.82
N ILE A 115 6.97 4.62 15.59
CA ILE A 115 6.28 5.33 16.67
C ILE A 115 4.97 4.64 17.02
N ARG A 116 4.51 4.87 18.26
CA ARG A 116 3.19 4.47 18.70
C ARG A 116 2.27 5.68 18.80
N LEU A 117 1.30 5.76 17.90
CA LEU A 117 0.21 6.73 17.95
C LEU A 117 -0.62 6.50 19.22
N PRO A 118 -1.09 7.56 19.90
CA PRO A 118 -1.91 7.44 21.10
C PRO A 118 -3.35 7.07 20.75
N LEU A 119 -3.52 5.96 20.02
CA LEU A 119 -4.76 5.47 19.44
C LEU A 119 -4.94 3.99 19.74
N GLY A 120 -6.19 3.55 19.77
CA GLY A 120 -6.56 2.17 20.07
C GLY A 120 -6.46 1.81 21.56
N ASP A 121 -7.14 0.73 21.92
CA ASP A 121 -7.09 0.18 23.27
C ASP A 121 -6.01 -0.91 23.34
N ARG A 122 -5.24 -0.97 24.42
CA ARG A 122 -4.28 -2.07 24.64
C ARG A 122 -4.94 -3.45 24.65
N ARG A 123 -6.26 -3.51 24.91
CA ARG A 123 -7.06 -4.74 24.82
C ARG A 123 -7.24 -5.23 23.37
N LEU A 124 -7.02 -4.38 22.37
CA LEU A 124 -7.07 -4.71 20.94
C LEU A 124 -5.70 -5.15 20.42
N GLN A 125 -4.88 -5.78 21.25
CA GLN A 125 -3.61 -6.35 20.81
C GLN A 125 -3.89 -7.51 19.85
N GLY A 126 -3.35 -7.42 18.65
CA GLY A 126 -3.37 -8.49 17.66
C GLY A 126 -2.33 -9.58 17.94
N GLY A 127 -2.42 -10.64 17.15
CA GLY A 127 -1.57 -11.81 17.25
C GLY A 127 -1.42 -12.47 15.88
N HIS A 128 -0.37 -13.28 15.74
CA HIS A 128 -0.15 -14.06 14.52
C HIS A 128 -0.92 -15.39 14.51
N GLY A 129 -1.60 -15.73 15.63
CA GLY A 129 -2.28 -16.99 15.87
C GLY A 129 -1.32 -18.17 16.07
N GLU A 130 -1.81 -19.29 16.61
CA GLU A 130 -0.97 -20.47 16.94
C GLU A 130 -1.19 -21.71 16.04
N GLY A 131 -2.17 -21.72 15.14
CA GLY A 131 -2.34 -22.77 14.13
C GLY A 131 -2.55 -24.18 14.71
N GLU A 132 -3.10 -24.28 15.91
CA GLU A 132 -3.22 -25.49 16.74
C GLU A 132 -4.62 -26.14 16.67
N TYR A 133 -5.52 -25.65 15.80
CA TYR A 133 -6.93 -26.10 15.67
C TYR A 133 -7.81 -25.72 16.88
N ASP A 134 -7.59 -24.54 17.47
CA ASP A 134 -8.42 -23.97 18.56
C ASP A 134 -8.71 -22.45 18.39
N THR A 135 -9.31 -21.80 19.40
CA THR A 135 -9.63 -20.35 19.36
C THR A 135 -8.42 -19.42 19.22
N GLY A 136 -7.19 -19.92 19.39
CA GLY A 136 -5.93 -19.24 19.13
C GLY A 136 -5.53 -19.22 17.64
N ASP A 137 -6.32 -19.80 16.73
CA ASP A 137 -6.01 -19.87 15.29
C ASP A 137 -6.33 -18.62 14.49
N LEU A 138 -6.89 -17.59 15.11
CA LEU A 138 -7.17 -16.33 14.43
C LEU A 138 -5.97 -15.40 14.58
N ALA A 139 -5.35 -15.09 13.45
CA ALA A 139 -4.43 -13.97 13.37
C ALA A 139 -5.24 -12.67 13.24
N PHE A 140 -4.81 -11.63 13.94
CA PHE A 140 -5.43 -10.32 13.88
C PHE A 140 -4.38 -9.23 13.72
N TYR A 141 -4.60 -8.37 12.73
CA TYR A 141 -3.77 -7.19 12.47
C TYR A 141 -4.65 -5.95 12.29
N HIS A 142 -4.18 -4.85 12.86
CA HIS A 142 -4.62 -3.52 12.46
C HIS A 142 -3.94 -3.13 11.15
N TYR A 143 -4.57 -2.26 10.38
CA TYR A 143 -3.95 -1.62 9.25
C TYR A 143 -3.99 -0.10 9.36
N HIS A 144 -2.95 0.52 8.85
CA HIS A 144 -2.95 1.93 8.55
C HIS A 144 -2.74 2.12 7.04
N TYR A 145 -3.62 2.91 6.43
CA TYR A 145 -3.62 3.18 4.99
C TYR A 145 -3.09 4.58 4.75
N TYR A 146 -2.02 4.72 3.97
CA TYR A 146 -1.38 6.01 3.69
C TYR A 146 -1.47 6.38 2.22
N ALA A 147 -1.70 7.67 1.95
CA ALA A 147 -1.34 8.29 0.69
C ALA A 147 0.19 8.24 0.58
N PHE A 148 0.70 7.67 -0.51
CA PHE A 148 2.13 7.61 -0.78
C PHE A 148 2.38 7.74 -2.28
N PRO A 149 2.07 8.92 -2.87
CA PRO A 149 2.27 9.17 -4.29
C PRO A 149 3.77 9.42 -4.56
N LEU A 150 4.60 8.37 -4.44
CA LEU A 150 6.06 8.49 -4.39
C LEU A 150 6.65 9.18 -5.64
N LEU A 151 6.08 8.94 -6.83
CA LEU A 151 6.53 9.61 -8.06
C LEU A 151 6.27 11.11 -8.02
N VAL A 152 5.15 11.55 -7.43
CA VAL A 152 4.81 12.96 -7.27
C VAL A 152 5.69 13.60 -6.19
N MET A 153 5.88 12.91 -5.06
CA MET A 153 6.73 13.39 -3.97
C MET A 153 8.20 13.62 -4.40
N LEU A 154 8.69 12.83 -5.35
CA LEU A 154 10.04 12.92 -5.91
C LEU A 154 10.12 13.73 -7.22
N ASP A 155 9.01 14.33 -7.66
CA ASP A 155 8.92 15.08 -8.92
C ASP A 155 9.40 14.27 -10.15
N LEU A 156 9.02 12.99 -10.22
CA LEU A 156 9.42 12.05 -11.27
C LEU A 156 8.34 11.87 -12.33
N PHE A 157 8.51 12.51 -13.49
CA PHE A 157 7.81 12.26 -14.76
C PHE A 157 6.26 12.21 -14.70
N MET A 158 5.65 12.70 -13.62
CA MET A 158 4.21 12.74 -13.41
C MET A 158 3.72 14.18 -13.54
N ASP A 159 3.07 14.49 -14.65
CA ASP A 159 2.37 15.76 -14.80
C ASP A 159 1.18 15.81 -13.81
N GLY A 160 0.87 17.00 -13.28
CA GLY A 160 -0.23 17.17 -12.32
C GLY A 160 -1.60 16.71 -12.83
N ASN A 161 -1.80 16.67 -14.15
CA ASN A 161 -3.02 16.18 -14.80
C ASN A 161 -3.17 14.65 -14.74
N CYS A 162 -2.08 13.93 -14.48
CA CYS A 162 -2.02 12.49 -14.30
C CYS A 162 -1.81 12.12 -12.84
N ASN A 163 -2.36 12.87 -11.88
CA ASN A 163 -2.45 12.43 -10.49
C ASN A 163 -3.90 12.04 -10.17
N ALA A 164 -4.22 10.75 -10.25
CA ALA A 164 -5.61 10.30 -10.19
C ALA A 164 -6.30 10.57 -8.85
N ASP A 165 -5.56 10.66 -7.74
CA ASP A 165 -6.17 10.93 -6.44
C ASP A 165 -5.98 12.36 -5.94
N GLY A 166 -5.13 13.14 -6.58
CA GLY A 166 -4.80 14.49 -6.15
C GLY A 166 -3.98 14.59 -4.87
N TYR A 167 -3.55 13.46 -4.29
CA TYR A 167 -2.59 13.47 -3.17
C TYR A 167 -1.20 13.79 -3.70
N MET A 168 -0.50 14.71 -3.04
CA MET A 168 0.85 15.13 -3.39
C MET A 168 1.85 14.73 -2.29
N ASP A 169 1.34 14.47 -1.08
CA ASP A 169 2.12 14.30 0.13
C ASP A 169 1.90 12.91 0.75
N PHE A 170 2.75 12.58 1.71
CA PHE A 170 2.61 11.38 2.53
C PHE A 170 1.64 11.66 3.68
N ASP A 171 0.42 11.11 3.58
CA ASP A 171 -0.66 11.36 4.53
C ASP A 171 -1.23 10.06 5.08
N LEU A 172 -1.55 10.05 6.38
CA LEU A 172 -2.30 8.97 7.02
C LEU A 172 -3.79 9.11 6.69
N MET A 173 -4.33 8.22 5.86
CA MET A 173 -5.70 8.30 5.34
C MET A 173 -6.72 7.53 6.18
N TYR A 174 -6.34 6.37 6.71
CA TYR A 174 -7.26 5.50 7.45
C TYR A 174 -6.54 4.69 8.53
N LEU A 175 -7.20 4.52 9.66
CA LEU A 175 -6.72 3.78 10.84
C LEU A 175 -7.78 2.76 11.25
N SER A 176 -7.43 1.48 11.26
CA SER A 176 -8.40 0.43 11.56
C SER A 176 -8.80 0.36 13.04
N GLU A 177 -7.98 0.87 13.95
CA GLU A 177 -8.26 0.92 15.39
C GLU A 177 -9.50 1.75 15.72
N LEU A 178 -9.86 2.69 14.85
CA LEU A 178 -11.02 3.57 14.99
C LEU A 178 -12.26 3.00 14.30
N ASP A 179 -12.13 1.84 13.67
CA ASP A 179 -13.13 1.24 12.82
C ASP A 179 -13.73 -0.01 13.45
N PRO A 180 -14.93 0.06 14.03
CA PRO A 180 -15.52 -1.08 14.70
C PRO A 180 -15.84 -2.23 13.73
N THR A 181 -16.00 -1.95 12.42
CA THR A 181 -16.20 -3.00 11.42
C THR A 181 -14.94 -3.82 11.19
N TRP A 182 -13.75 -3.24 11.39
CA TRP A 182 -12.50 -3.99 11.27
C TRP A 182 -12.26 -4.90 12.47
N LEU A 183 -12.70 -4.46 13.65
CA LEU A 183 -12.51 -5.14 14.94
C LEU A 183 -13.50 -6.28 15.18
N ASN A 184 -14.61 -6.35 14.45
CA ASN A 184 -15.67 -7.31 14.69
C ASN A 184 -16.27 -7.85 13.39
N ASP A 185 -16.15 -9.15 13.19
CA ASP A 185 -16.55 -9.85 11.97
C ASP A 185 -18.07 -9.81 11.74
N GLU A 186 -18.86 -9.86 12.82
CA GLU A 186 -20.32 -9.78 12.72
C GLU A 186 -20.75 -8.40 12.23
N LEU A 187 -20.15 -7.33 12.78
CA LEU A 187 -20.43 -5.96 12.37
C LEU A 187 -19.95 -5.68 10.94
N ALA A 188 -18.79 -6.21 10.54
CA ALA A 188 -18.37 -6.22 9.14
C ALA A 188 -19.46 -6.85 8.26
N PHE A 189 -19.86 -8.09 8.57
CA PHE A 189 -20.90 -8.80 7.81
C PHE A 189 -22.21 -8.00 7.68
N PHE A 190 -22.66 -7.34 8.75
CA PHE A 190 -23.86 -6.49 8.69
C PHE A 190 -23.71 -5.26 7.80
N THR A 191 -22.51 -4.69 7.72
CA THR A 191 -22.25 -3.50 6.89
C THR A 191 -21.96 -3.84 5.42
N GLN A 192 -21.73 -5.13 5.10
CA GLN A 192 -21.49 -5.63 3.75
C GLN A 192 -22.49 -6.74 3.37
N PRO A 193 -23.74 -6.40 2.98
CA PRO A 193 -24.78 -7.39 2.71
C PRO A 193 -24.46 -8.34 1.55
N GLU A 194 -23.61 -7.92 0.61
CA GLU A 194 -23.09 -8.79 -0.45
C GLU A 194 -22.33 -10.02 0.07
N ALA A 195 -21.79 -9.98 1.29
CA ALA A 195 -21.09 -11.10 1.90
C ALA A 195 -22.01 -12.33 1.97
N ALA A 196 -23.31 -12.13 2.21
CA ALA A 196 -24.30 -13.21 2.21
C ALA A 196 -24.46 -13.86 0.82
N ALA A 197 -24.32 -13.09 -0.26
CA ALA A 197 -24.43 -13.62 -1.63
C ALA A 197 -23.23 -14.51 -2.00
N VAL A 198 -22.06 -14.26 -1.42
CA VAL A 198 -20.81 -14.99 -1.71
C VAL A 198 -20.43 -16.02 -0.65
N ALA A 199 -21.19 -16.14 0.44
CA ALA A 199 -20.99 -17.11 1.52
C ALA A 199 -21.47 -18.55 1.18
N ASN A 200 -21.71 -18.85 -0.10
CA ASN A 200 -22.21 -20.16 -0.54
C ASN A 200 -21.08 -21.04 -1.10
N PRO A 201 -21.20 -22.39 -1.07
CA PRO A 201 -20.14 -23.28 -1.52
C PRO A 201 -19.68 -23.08 -2.97
N LEU A 202 -20.59 -22.66 -3.87
CA LEU A 202 -20.23 -22.39 -5.26
C LEU A 202 -19.32 -21.17 -5.35
N ALA A 203 -19.68 -20.07 -4.68
CA ALA A 203 -18.88 -18.85 -4.64
C ALA A 203 -17.51 -19.07 -3.97
N ILE A 204 -17.46 -19.83 -2.87
CA ILE A 204 -16.19 -20.18 -2.21
C ILE A 204 -15.32 -21.03 -3.15
N SER A 205 -15.90 -22.04 -3.80
CA SER A 205 -15.16 -22.90 -4.74
C SER A 205 -14.64 -22.12 -5.96
N ALA A 206 -15.32 -21.06 -6.39
CA ALA A 206 -14.89 -20.21 -7.49
C ALA A 206 -13.53 -19.54 -7.21
N CYS A 207 -13.17 -19.33 -5.94
CA CYS A 207 -11.87 -18.77 -5.57
C CYS A 207 -10.69 -19.69 -5.96
N THR A 208 -10.91 -20.99 -6.19
CA THR A 208 -9.86 -21.88 -6.71
C THR A 208 -9.41 -21.48 -8.13
N ALA A 209 -10.35 -21.05 -8.98
CA ALA A 209 -10.04 -20.55 -10.31
C ALA A 209 -9.28 -19.22 -10.23
N ASP A 210 -9.67 -18.33 -9.32
CA ASP A 210 -8.96 -17.08 -9.06
C ASP A 210 -7.55 -17.32 -8.52
N ALA A 211 -7.37 -18.31 -7.64
CA ALA A 211 -6.06 -18.69 -7.10
C ALA A 211 -5.10 -19.16 -8.21
N ALA A 212 -5.57 -20.04 -9.10
CA ALA A 212 -4.79 -20.51 -10.24
C ALA A 212 -4.44 -19.34 -11.19
N SER A 213 -5.42 -18.50 -11.52
CA SER A 213 -5.23 -17.38 -12.44
C SER A 213 -4.32 -16.29 -11.86
N SER A 214 -4.50 -15.93 -10.58
CA SER A 214 -3.66 -14.95 -9.87
C SER A 214 -2.23 -15.43 -9.69
N THR A 215 -2.01 -16.73 -9.48
CA THR A 215 -0.66 -17.34 -9.45
C THR A 215 0.06 -17.21 -10.79
N LEU A 216 -0.68 -17.09 -11.89
CA LEU A 216 -0.17 -16.77 -13.23
C LEU A 216 -0.10 -15.26 -13.51
N GLY A 217 -0.29 -14.40 -12.51
CA GLY A 217 -0.22 -12.95 -12.61
C GLY A 217 -1.49 -12.30 -13.18
N LYS A 218 -2.62 -13.00 -13.23
CA LYS A 218 -3.87 -12.52 -13.84
C LYS A 218 -5.06 -12.72 -12.91
N PRO A 219 -5.27 -11.86 -11.91
CA PRO A 219 -6.43 -11.98 -11.03
C PRO A 219 -7.74 -11.75 -11.80
N ILE A 220 -8.83 -12.39 -11.34
CA ILE A 220 -10.14 -12.34 -12.00
C ILE A 220 -11.02 -11.31 -11.28
N ASP A 221 -11.18 -10.12 -11.88
CA ASP A 221 -11.91 -9.00 -11.28
C ASP A 221 -13.38 -9.31 -10.98
N GLN A 222 -14.03 -10.18 -11.76
CA GLN A 222 -15.41 -10.59 -11.53
C GLN A 222 -15.59 -11.35 -10.22
N LEU A 223 -14.53 -12.01 -9.73
CA LEU A 223 -14.50 -12.72 -8.46
C LEU A 223 -14.01 -11.77 -7.35
N PHE A 224 -14.72 -10.65 -7.18
CA PHE A 224 -14.34 -9.56 -6.26
C PHE A 224 -14.33 -9.98 -4.77
N TRP A 225 -14.88 -11.14 -4.44
CA TRP A 225 -14.86 -11.72 -3.09
C TRP A 225 -13.68 -12.65 -2.83
N CYS A 226 -12.90 -12.98 -3.87
CA CYS A 226 -11.72 -13.83 -3.77
C CYS A 226 -10.44 -12.99 -3.81
N ALA A 227 -9.48 -13.34 -2.97
CA ALA A 227 -8.11 -12.83 -2.99
C ALA A 227 -7.14 -13.90 -3.55
N GLY A 228 -7.49 -14.51 -4.68
CA GLY A 228 -6.74 -15.61 -5.28
C GLY A 228 -6.37 -16.70 -4.29
N SER A 229 -5.07 -16.99 -4.19
CA SER A 229 -4.53 -18.03 -3.30
C SER A 229 -4.54 -17.67 -1.81
N TRP A 230 -4.82 -16.42 -1.45
CA TRP A 230 -4.81 -15.95 -0.05
C TRP A 230 -6.15 -16.16 0.67
N GLY A 231 -7.21 -16.48 -0.10
CA GLY A 231 -8.50 -16.88 0.46
C GLY A 231 -9.63 -15.91 0.17
N HIS A 232 -10.61 -15.87 1.08
CA HIS A 232 -11.87 -15.13 0.90
C HIS A 232 -11.81 -13.73 1.55
N LEU A 233 -12.23 -12.70 0.81
CA LEU A 233 -12.15 -11.32 1.26
C LEU A 233 -13.18 -10.96 2.32
N TYR A 234 -14.39 -11.51 2.29
CA TYR A 234 -15.41 -11.21 3.30
C TYR A 234 -15.34 -12.17 4.51
N PRO A 235 -15.70 -11.71 5.73
CA PRO A 235 -15.98 -10.31 6.09
C PRO A 235 -14.73 -9.42 5.97
N LEU A 236 -14.92 -8.12 5.70
CA LEU A 236 -13.82 -7.15 5.57
C LEU A 236 -13.30 -6.71 6.95
N SER A 237 -12.76 -7.66 7.69
CA SER A 237 -12.23 -7.49 9.04
C SER A 237 -10.75 -7.88 9.14
N GLY A 238 -10.14 -7.52 10.27
CA GLY A 238 -8.75 -7.81 10.58
C GLY A 238 -8.45 -9.25 10.98
N HIS A 239 -9.46 -10.11 11.10
CA HIS A 239 -9.29 -11.51 11.48
C HIS A 239 -9.04 -12.37 10.24
N THR A 240 -7.94 -13.12 10.24
CA THR A 240 -7.65 -14.14 9.24
C THR A 240 -7.26 -15.44 9.91
N LEU A 241 -7.42 -16.56 9.22
CA LEU A 241 -6.94 -17.84 9.73
C LEU A 241 -5.40 -17.85 9.72
N ALA A 242 -4.79 -18.25 10.83
CA ALA A 242 -3.35 -18.24 11.05
C ALA A 242 -2.58 -19.40 10.36
N PHE A 243 -3.17 -20.05 9.35
CA PHE A 243 -2.53 -21.18 8.66
C PHE A 243 -1.49 -20.75 7.62
N GLY A 244 -1.58 -19.51 7.13
CA GLY A 244 -0.67 -18.96 6.14
C GLY A 244 0.63 -18.45 6.75
N SER A 245 1.63 -18.21 5.90
CA SER A 245 2.83 -17.47 6.28
C SER A 245 2.52 -16.01 6.61
N LEU A 246 3.47 -15.28 7.20
CA LEU A 246 3.35 -13.83 7.40
C LEU A 246 2.92 -13.15 6.10
N ALA A 247 3.63 -13.45 5.00
CA ALA A 247 3.37 -12.86 3.69
C ALA A 247 1.95 -13.16 3.20
N GLU A 248 1.43 -14.37 3.42
CA GLU A 248 0.07 -14.75 3.01
C GLU A 248 -0.98 -14.01 3.83
N ASN A 249 -0.87 -14.07 5.17
CA ASN A 249 -1.83 -13.48 6.08
C ASN A 249 -1.87 -11.95 5.93
N THR A 250 -0.72 -11.28 5.87
CA THR A 250 -0.68 -9.82 5.76
C THR A 250 -1.04 -9.34 4.35
N SER A 251 -0.73 -10.10 3.28
CA SER A 251 -1.22 -9.76 1.94
C SER A 251 -2.73 -9.94 1.81
N HIS A 252 -3.30 -10.96 2.47
CA HIS A 252 -4.75 -11.15 2.54
C HIS A 252 -5.44 -9.98 3.21
N LEU A 253 -4.95 -9.58 4.39
CA LEU A 253 -5.48 -8.45 5.14
C LEU A 253 -5.25 -7.11 4.42
N ALA A 254 -4.12 -6.94 3.71
CA ALA A 254 -3.90 -5.80 2.82
C ALA A 254 -4.96 -5.74 1.71
N ALA A 255 -5.27 -6.87 1.06
CA ALA A 255 -6.31 -6.95 0.04
C ALA A 255 -7.71 -6.61 0.59
N ARG A 256 -8.03 -7.06 1.82
CA ARG A 256 -9.26 -6.67 2.52
C ARG A 256 -9.29 -5.19 2.85
N ALA A 257 -8.19 -4.61 3.31
CA ALA A 257 -8.08 -3.17 3.57
C ALA A 257 -8.38 -2.38 2.28
N ILE A 258 -7.79 -2.76 1.15
CA ILE A 258 -8.06 -2.11 -0.15
C ILE A 258 -9.54 -2.26 -0.54
N ALA A 259 -10.13 -3.46 -0.40
CA ALA A 259 -11.55 -3.67 -0.66
C ALA A 259 -12.46 -2.82 0.23
N ALA A 260 -12.11 -2.66 1.52
CA ALA A 260 -12.83 -1.78 2.44
C ALA A 260 -12.74 -0.30 2.02
N GLN A 261 -11.57 0.15 1.52
CA GLN A 261 -11.41 1.50 0.99
C GLN A 261 -12.25 1.73 -0.28
N HIS A 262 -12.34 0.74 -1.17
CA HIS A 262 -13.23 0.79 -2.34
C HIS A 262 -14.70 0.90 -1.95
N ARG A 263 -15.13 0.10 -0.97
CA ARG A 263 -16.49 0.15 -0.43
C ARG A 263 -16.86 1.49 0.19
N ARG A 264 -15.88 2.18 0.77
CA ARG A 264 -16.04 3.53 1.35
C ARG A 264 -15.91 4.65 0.32
N GLY A 265 -15.57 4.33 -0.92
CA GLY A 265 -15.31 5.32 -1.98
C GLY A 265 -14.01 6.11 -1.80
N LEU A 266 -13.13 5.68 -0.87
CA LEU A 266 -11.83 6.27 -0.60
C LEU A 266 -10.77 5.80 -1.61
N ALA A 267 -10.89 4.55 -2.07
CA ALA A 267 -10.17 4.04 -3.23
C ALA A 267 -11.05 4.10 -4.47
N ARG A 268 -10.43 4.33 -5.63
CA ARG A 268 -11.12 4.53 -6.91
C ARG A 268 -10.47 3.72 -8.02
N ARG A 269 -11.26 3.40 -9.04
CA ARG A 269 -10.76 2.79 -10.27
C ARG A 269 -10.15 3.87 -11.17
N THR A 270 -8.87 3.69 -11.47
CA THR A 270 -8.01 4.52 -12.32
C THR A 270 -7.62 3.81 -13.61
N MET A 271 -7.97 2.53 -13.73
CA MET A 271 -7.76 1.71 -14.93
C MET A 271 -8.99 1.72 -15.84
N GLY A 272 -8.75 1.83 -17.15
CA GLY A 272 -9.72 1.66 -18.23
C GLY A 272 -10.19 2.96 -18.88
N ASN A 273 -10.90 2.82 -20.01
CA ASN A 273 -11.35 3.94 -20.85
C ASN A 273 -12.25 4.96 -20.13
N SER A 274 -13.02 4.53 -19.13
CA SER A 274 -13.89 5.41 -18.34
C SER A 274 -13.15 6.21 -17.26
N ALA A 275 -11.91 5.82 -16.93
CA ALA A 275 -11.10 6.44 -15.89
C ALA A 275 -10.05 7.43 -16.43
N LEU A 276 -9.95 7.60 -17.76
CA LEU A 276 -8.93 8.43 -18.42
C LEU A 276 -8.93 9.89 -17.96
N CYS A 277 -10.11 10.47 -17.76
CA CYS A 277 -10.24 11.89 -17.40
C CYS A 277 -10.36 12.11 -15.91
N ARG A 278 -11.02 11.19 -15.20
CA ARG A 278 -11.28 11.26 -13.77
C ARG A 278 -11.37 9.84 -13.21
N PRO A 279 -10.89 9.62 -11.98
CA PRO A 279 -11.04 8.33 -11.31
C PRO A 279 -12.53 8.02 -11.08
N VAL A 280 -12.91 6.75 -11.25
CA VAL A 280 -14.29 6.29 -11.12
C VAL A 280 -14.48 5.58 -9.78
N ILE A 281 -15.57 5.88 -9.07
CA ILE A 281 -15.93 5.12 -7.86
C ILE A 281 -16.33 3.70 -8.28
N GLU A 282 -15.58 2.72 -7.78
CA GLU A 282 -15.82 1.30 -8.02
C GLU A 282 -15.93 0.63 -6.65
N PRO A 283 -17.14 0.27 -6.18
CA PRO A 283 -17.30 -0.29 -4.83
C PRO A 283 -16.67 -1.68 -4.65
N MET A 284 -16.54 -2.44 -5.73
CA MET A 284 -15.90 -3.76 -5.75
C MET A 284 -14.41 -3.60 -6.01
N LEU A 285 -13.57 -4.48 -5.43
CA LEU A 285 -12.13 -4.43 -5.63
C LEU A 285 -11.75 -4.77 -7.10
N PRO A 286 -11.21 -3.83 -7.90
CA PRO A 286 -10.66 -4.12 -9.21
C PRO A 286 -9.25 -4.70 -9.04
N LYS A 287 -9.13 -6.01 -8.76
CA LYS A 287 -7.86 -6.66 -8.41
C LYS A 287 -6.76 -6.42 -9.44
N SER A 288 -7.09 -6.48 -10.73
CA SER A 288 -6.12 -6.30 -11.82
C SER A 288 -5.52 -4.90 -11.86
N GLN A 289 -6.18 -3.88 -11.30
CA GLN A 289 -5.61 -2.54 -11.17
C GLN A 289 -4.46 -2.49 -10.16
N TYR A 290 -4.32 -3.47 -9.27
CA TYR A 290 -3.37 -3.42 -8.17
C TYR A 290 -2.31 -4.51 -8.25
N LYS A 291 -1.11 -4.14 -7.83
CA LYS A 291 -0.06 -5.08 -7.43
C LYS A 291 0.62 -4.55 -6.18
N MET A 292 1.30 -5.41 -5.45
CA MET A 292 1.93 -5.07 -4.19
C MET A 292 3.41 -5.45 -4.24
N SER A 293 4.23 -4.72 -3.50
CA SER A 293 5.59 -5.13 -3.18
C SER A 293 5.79 -4.99 -1.68
N MET A 294 6.29 -6.04 -1.04
CA MET A 294 6.63 -5.97 0.38
C MET A 294 7.81 -5.01 0.57
N PHE A 295 7.74 -4.10 1.55
CA PHE A 295 8.82 -3.20 1.91
C PHE A 295 9.47 -3.62 3.25
N PHE A 296 8.64 -4.11 4.19
CA PHE A 296 9.08 -4.65 5.48
C PHE A 296 8.34 -5.98 5.73
N PRO A 297 9.01 -7.02 6.29
CA PRO A 297 10.34 -7.00 6.91
C PRO A 297 11.52 -7.21 5.95
N VAL A 298 11.33 -7.88 4.81
CA VAL A 298 12.36 -8.05 3.78
C VAL A 298 11.86 -7.50 2.45
N PRO A 299 12.45 -6.42 1.92
CA PRO A 299 11.90 -5.70 0.77
C PRO A 299 11.96 -6.50 -0.53
N GLU A 300 10.89 -6.39 -1.31
CA GLU A 300 10.75 -6.91 -2.67
C GLU A 300 11.19 -5.84 -3.67
N THR A 301 12.49 -5.81 -3.97
CA THR A 301 13.14 -4.73 -4.73
C THR A 301 13.21 -4.98 -6.24
N GLU A 302 12.99 -6.23 -6.68
CA GLU A 302 13.16 -6.63 -8.08
C GLU A 302 11.83 -7.02 -8.75
N SER A 303 10.77 -7.19 -7.98
CA SER A 303 9.47 -7.63 -8.45
C SER A 303 8.32 -6.98 -7.67
N ALA A 304 7.12 -7.16 -8.20
CA ALA A 304 5.88 -6.89 -7.51
C ALA A 304 4.89 -7.99 -7.89
N HIS A 305 4.06 -8.40 -6.94
CA HIS A 305 3.12 -9.51 -7.09
C HIS A 305 1.69 -8.99 -7.17
N VAL A 306 0.84 -9.68 -7.93
CA VAL A 306 -0.58 -9.29 -8.04
C VAL A 306 -1.37 -9.74 -6.82
N ILE A 307 -2.55 -9.16 -6.60
CA ILE A 307 -3.47 -9.61 -5.56
C ILE A 307 -3.83 -11.09 -5.81
N GLY A 308 -3.55 -11.94 -4.81
CA GLY A 308 -3.85 -13.37 -4.82
C GLY A 308 -2.78 -14.27 -5.44
N GLU A 309 -1.63 -13.73 -5.84
CA GLU A 309 -0.50 -14.54 -6.32
C GLU A 309 0.12 -15.36 -5.18
N SER A 310 0.33 -16.66 -5.43
CA SER A 310 0.89 -17.58 -4.44
C SER A 310 2.20 -17.04 -3.86
N THR A 311 2.23 -16.91 -2.53
CA THR A 311 3.38 -16.45 -1.75
C THR A 311 4.61 -17.33 -1.92
N MET A 312 4.43 -18.59 -2.31
CA MET A 312 5.52 -19.51 -2.67
C MET A 312 6.43 -18.95 -3.78
N LYS A 313 5.92 -18.03 -4.62
CA LYS A 313 6.68 -17.39 -5.71
C LYS A 313 7.45 -16.14 -5.29
N TRP A 314 7.08 -15.49 -4.18
CA TRP A 314 7.59 -14.15 -3.88
C TRP A 314 7.85 -13.85 -2.40
N GLY A 315 7.18 -14.51 -1.45
CA GLY A 315 6.98 -14.02 -0.08
C GLY A 315 7.44 -14.94 1.06
N GLU A 316 7.51 -16.26 0.88
CA GLU A 316 7.76 -17.21 1.99
C GLU A 316 9.10 -17.01 2.72
N TRP A 317 10.11 -16.48 2.04
CA TRP A 317 11.43 -16.17 2.63
C TRP A 317 11.53 -14.76 3.20
N ARG A 318 10.45 -13.97 3.14
CA ARG A 318 10.42 -12.56 3.54
C ARG A 318 9.87 -12.36 4.94
N THR A 319 10.25 -13.24 5.86
CA THR A 319 9.85 -13.18 7.27
C THR A 319 11.11 -13.14 8.13
N ILE A 320 11.08 -12.35 9.21
CA ILE A 320 12.17 -12.28 10.18
C ILE A 320 11.59 -12.60 11.55
N PRO A 321 11.88 -13.79 12.13
CA PRO A 321 11.35 -14.15 13.44
C PRO A 321 11.68 -13.11 14.52
N GLY A 322 10.70 -12.77 15.36
CA GLY A 322 10.85 -11.86 16.50
C GLY A 322 10.92 -10.36 16.19
N ALA A 323 11.57 -9.94 15.09
CA ALA A 323 11.72 -8.52 14.73
C ALA A 323 10.84 -8.07 13.55
N GLY A 324 10.36 -8.99 12.73
CA GLY A 324 9.62 -8.74 11.48
C GLY A 324 8.34 -9.53 11.39
N GLU A 325 7.48 -9.38 12.37
CA GLU A 325 6.17 -10.05 12.46
C GLU A 325 4.98 -9.12 12.13
N ASP A 326 5.29 -7.86 11.83
CA ASP A 326 4.42 -6.87 11.21
C ASP A 326 4.91 -6.66 9.76
N ALA A 327 4.05 -6.13 8.88
CA ALA A 327 4.37 -5.97 7.46
C ALA A 327 4.08 -4.55 6.96
N LEU A 328 4.86 -4.09 5.99
CA LEU A 328 4.61 -2.86 5.25
C LEU A 328 4.63 -3.18 3.76
N TYR A 329 3.56 -2.85 3.06
CA TYR A 329 3.44 -3.03 1.61
C TYR A 329 3.36 -1.69 0.91
N ILE A 330 4.03 -1.61 -0.24
CA ILE A 330 3.77 -0.59 -1.25
C ILE A 330 2.68 -1.14 -2.17
N LEU A 331 1.57 -0.42 -2.23
CA LEU A 331 0.49 -0.70 -3.15
C LEU A 331 0.71 0.11 -4.43
N TRP A 332 0.99 -0.63 -5.49
CA TRP A 332 1.07 -0.12 -6.84
C TRP A 332 -0.29 -0.14 -7.48
N ARG A 333 -0.63 0.95 -8.15
CA ARG A 333 -1.89 1.11 -8.88
C ARG A 333 -1.60 1.34 -10.35
N TRP A 334 -2.32 0.65 -11.22
CA TRP A 334 -2.33 0.97 -12.63
C TRP A 334 -3.17 2.21 -12.88
N GLN A 335 -2.58 3.19 -13.53
CA GLN A 335 -3.26 4.42 -13.86
C GLN A 335 -3.31 4.56 -15.37
N ASP A 336 -4.52 4.76 -15.92
CA ASP A 336 -4.73 5.25 -17.27
C ASP A 336 -5.17 6.71 -17.18
N CYS A 337 -4.35 7.64 -17.66
CA CYS A 337 -4.64 9.07 -17.60
C CYS A 337 -4.60 9.71 -18.99
N CYS A 338 -5.35 10.80 -19.14
CA CYS A 338 -5.27 11.67 -20.29
C CYS A 338 -4.30 12.81 -20.03
N ASN A 339 -3.12 12.76 -20.64
CA ASN A 339 -2.20 13.89 -20.63
C ASN A 339 -2.61 14.91 -21.70
N SER A 340 -3.51 15.81 -21.33
CA SER A 340 -3.83 17.00 -22.12
C SER A 340 -2.90 18.14 -21.72
N GLY A 341 -2.20 18.74 -22.68
CA GLY A 341 -1.40 19.94 -22.43
C GLY A 341 -2.29 21.08 -21.96
N GLY A 342 -2.09 21.51 -20.71
CA GLY A 342 -2.90 22.55 -20.06
C GLY A 342 -2.31 22.93 -18.73
#